data_AF-A0A662PE09-F1
#
_entry.id   AF-A0A662PE09-F1
#
_cell.length_a   1.000
_cell.length_b   1.000
_cell.length_c   1.000
_cell.angle_alpha   90.00
_cell.angle_beta   90.00
_cell.angle_gamma   90.00
#
_symmetry.space_group_name_H-M   'P 1'
#
loop_
_entity.id
_entity.type
_entity.pdbx_description
1 polymer ?
#
loop_
_entity_poly.entity_id
_entity_poly.type
_entity_poly.pdbx_seq_one_letter_code
_entity_poly.pdbx_strand_id
1 'polypeptide(L)'
;MSEKLLDLLNEAIARELQVSIQYMWQHVLWKGPEGLAVKDEFKRIAISEMKHAEAIAERLAYLGGTPTTKPDPIFVGESLKEMLEQDKKDEEKAIELYKEIIDLATKEGDITTARLFRKI
;
A
#
# COMPACT_ATOMS: atom_id res chain seq x y z
N MET A 1 -14.80 8.28 -15.30
CA MET A 1 -14.55 8.17 -13.85
C MET A 1 -14.31 9.57 -13.33
N SER A 2 -14.68 9.88 -12.09
CA SER A 2 -14.35 11.19 -11.51
C SER A 2 -12.83 11.35 -11.38
N GLU A 3 -12.35 12.58 -11.52
CA GLU A 3 -10.95 12.91 -11.22
C GLU A 3 -10.59 12.50 -9.79
N LYS A 4 -11.51 12.71 -8.84
CA LYS A 4 -11.35 12.30 -7.46
C LYS A 4 -11.02 10.82 -7.31
N LEU A 5 -11.72 9.91 -8.00
CA LEU A 5 -11.39 8.49 -7.90
C LEU A 5 -10.01 8.19 -8.49
N LEU A 6 -9.65 8.82 -9.61
CA LEU A 6 -8.33 8.63 -10.22
C LEU A 6 -7.21 9.11 -9.29
N ASP A 7 -7.40 10.23 -8.60
CA ASP A 7 -6.47 10.78 -7.61
C ASP A 7 -6.31 9.81 -6.42
N LEU A 8 -7.42 9.32 -5.86
CA LEU A 8 -7.36 8.34 -4.75
C LEU A 8 -6.66 7.04 -5.15
N LEU A 9 -6.85 6.56 -6.38
CA LEU A 9 -6.09 5.40 -6.89
C LEU A 9 -4.59 5.71 -6.96
N ASN A 10 -4.24 6.94 -7.34
CA ASN A 10 -2.85 7.37 -7.42
C ASN A 10 -2.20 7.51 -6.02
N GLU A 11 -2.95 8.03 -5.05
CA GLU A 11 -2.56 8.04 -3.64
C GLU A 11 -2.35 6.62 -3.10
N ALA A 12 -3.26 5.69 -3.41
CA ALA A 12 -3.11 4.29 -3.01
C ALA A 12 -1.84 3.67 -3.62
N ILE A 13 -1.51 3.96 -4.88
CA ILE A 13 -0.26 3.48 -5.50
C ILE A 13 0.97 4.04 -4.77
N ALA A 14 1.00 5.35 -4.47
CA ALA A 14 2.12 5.96 -3.74
C ALA A 14 2.32 5.31 -2.38
N ARG A 15 1.22 5.02 -1.67
CA ARG A 15 1.23 4.30 -0.41
C ARG A 15 1.77 2.87 -0.56
N GLU A 16 1.25 2.08 -1.50
CA GLU A 16 1.70 0.69 -1.67
C GLU A 16 3.18 0.59 -2.06
N LEU A 17 3.68 1.55 -2.86
CA LEU A 17 5.11 1.66 -3.13
C LEU A 17 5.90 1.99 -1.84
N GLN A 18 5.40 2.89 -1.01
CA GLN A 18 6.02 3.23 0.28
C GLN A 18 6.11 2.02 1.20
N VAL A 19 5.00 1.33 1.47
CA VAL A 19 5.01 0.17 2.38
C VAL A 19 5.81 -1.00 1.80
N SER A 20 5.77 -1.23 0.48
CA SER A 20 6.62 -2.24 -0.15
C SER A 20 8.10 -1.99 0.09
N ILE A 21 8.56 -0.75 -0.14
CA ILE A 21 9.96 -0.37 0.07
C ILE A 21 10.31 -0.40 1.57
N GLN A 22 9.41 0.08 2.43
CA GLN A 22 9.56 0.10 3.88
C GLN A 22 9.76 -1.30 4.45
N TYR A 23 8.83 -2.22 4.20
CA TYR A 23 8.93 -3.61 4.67
C TYR A 23 10.16 -4.32 4.11
N MET A 24 10.55 -4.04 2.86
CA MET A 24 11.78 -4.63 2.30
C MET A 24 13.02 -4.15 3.06
N TRP A 25 13.10 -2.86 3.40
CA TRP A 25 14.22 -2.36 4.18
C TRP A 25 14.20 -2.81 5.64
N GLN A 26 13.03 -2.99 6.25
CA GLN A 26 12.92 -3.62 7.57
C GLN A 26 13.40 -5.08 7.54
N HIS A 27 13.09 -5.84 6.47
CA HIS A 27 13.64 -7.17 6.23
C HIS A 27 15.18 -7.18 6.08
N VAL A 28 15.76 -6.11 5.54
CA VAL A 28 17.23 -6.01 5.37
C VAL A 28 17.92 -5.51 6.64
N LEU A 29 17.27 -4.60 7.39
CA LEU A 29 17.88 -3.83 8.47
C LEU A 29 17.44 -4.26 9.87
N TRP A 30 16.64 -5.32 10.01
CA TRP A 30 16.27 -5.85 11.32
C TRP A 30 17.51 -6.17 12.17
N LYS A 31 17.34 -6.03 13.48
CA LYS A 31 18.38 -6.29 14.48
C LYS A 31 17.77 -7.05 15.65
N GLY A 32 18.64 -7.69 16.43
CA GLY A 32 18.25 -8.41 17.64
C GLY A 32 17.60 -9.78 17.37
N PRO A 33 17.53 -10.65 18.39
CA PRO A 33 16.96 -11.99 18.26
C PRO A 33 15.47 -11.98 17.88
N GLU A 34 14.72 -10.95 18.28
CA GLU A 34 13.29 -10.80 17.96
C GLU A 34 13.06 -10.57 16.46
N GLY A 35 13.98 -9.86 15.80
CA GLY A 35 13.92 -9.61 14.35
C GLY A 35 14.03 -10.88 13.52
N LEU A 36 14.70 -11.92 14.04
CA LEU A 36 14.82 -13.22 13.36
C LEU A 36 13.45 -13.87 13.12
N ALA A 37 12.48 -13.65 14.01
CA ALA A 37 11.15 -14.23 13.92
C ALA A 37 10.26 -13.55 12.86
N VAL A 38 10.55 -12.29 12.51
CA VAL A 38 9.67 -11.48 11.64
C VAL A 38 10.29 -11.13 10.28
N LYS A 39 11.61 -11.31 10.11
CA LYS A 39 12.31 -10.89 8.88
C LYS A 39 11.67 -11.47 7.61
N ASP A 40 11.29 -12.76 7.62
CA ASP A 40 10.80 -13.42 6.41
C ASP A 40 9.35 -13.00 6.12
N GLU A 41 8.62 -12.62 7.16
CA GLU A 41 7.29 -12.04 7.06
C GLU A 41 7.35 -10.62 6.46
N PHE A 42 8.27 -9.76 6.92
CA PHE A 42 8.49 -8.45 6.30
C PHE A 42 8.80 -8.56 4.81
N LYS A 43 9.66 -9.50 4.41
CA LYS A 43 9.93 -9.74 2.98
C LYS A 43 8.68 -10.17 2.23
N ARG A 44 7.89 -11.07 2.81
CA ARG A 44 6.66 -11.59 2.20
C ARG A 44 5.65 -10.47 1.99
N ILE A 45 5.45 -9.62 2.99
CA ILE A 45 4.56 -8.46 2.93
C ILE A 45 5.07 -7.47 1.88
N ALA A 46 6.34 -7.09 1.90
CA ALA A 46 6.93 -6.18 0.92
C ALA A 46 6.66 -6.60 -0.54
N ILE A 47 6.76 -7.90 -0.83
CA ILE A 47 6.47 -8.46 -2.16
C ILE A 47 4.97 -8.42 -2.47
N SER A 48 4.11 -8.65 -1.47
CA SER A 48 2.66 -8.53 -1.62
C SER A 48 2.25 -7.10 -1.96
N GLU A 49 2.78 -6.12 -1.23
CA GLU A 49 2.44 -4.70 -1.44
C GLU A 49 2.88 -4.20 -2.82
N MET A 50 4.00 -4.67 -3.36
CA MET A 50 4.39 -4.34 -4.74
C MET A 50 3.37 -4.87 -5.76
N LYS A 51 2.77 -6.05 -5.51
CA LYS A 51 1.71 -6.59 -6.38
C LYS A 51 0.41 -5.82 -6.23
N HIS A 52 0.12 -5.30 -5.04
CA HIS A 52 -1.01 -4.39 -4.85
C HIS A 52 -0.80 -3.09 -5.62
N ALA A 53 0.39 -2.48 -5.52
CA ALA A 53 0.77 -1.29 -6.28
C ALA A 53 0.61 -1.51 -7.79
N GLU A 54 1.10 -2.64 -8.32
CA GLU A 54 0.94 -3.04 -9.72
C GLU A 54 -0.54 -3.14 -10.12
N ALA A 55 -1.35 -3.88 -9.36
CA ALA A 55 -2.76 -4.10 -9.68
C ALA A 55 -3.56 -2.79 -9.68
N ILE A 56 -3.28 -1.87 -8.75
CA ILE A 56 -3.92 -0.55 -8.69
C ILE A 56 -3.42 0.33 -9.85
N ALA A 57 -2.13 0.29 -10.18
CA ALA A 57 -1.54 1.04 -11.29
C ALA A 57 -2.12 0.61 -12.64
N GLU A 58 -2.23 -0.70 -12.90
CA GLU A 58 -2.90 -1.23 -14.08
C GLU A 58 -4.36 -0.75 -14.16
N ARG A 59 -5.05 -0.72 -13.01
CA ARG A 59 -6.44 -0.25 -12.96
C ARG A 59 -6.55 1.24 -13.27
N LEU A 60 -5.69 2.07 -12.70
CA LEU A 60 -5.66 3.51 -12.96
C LEU A 60 -5.33 3.81 -14.43
N ALA A 61 -4.33 3.12 -14.99
CA ALA A 61 -3.98 3.23 -16.41
C ALA A 61 -5.14 2.85 -17.33
N TYR A 62 -5.86 1.77 -17.02
CA TYR A 62 -7.06 1.36 -17.75
C TYR A 62 -8.15 2.42 -17.74
N LEU A 63 -8.29 3.17 -16.63
CA LEU A 63 -9.26 4.25 -16.50
C LEU A 63 -8.80 5.57 -17.15
N GLY A 64 -7.63 5.58 -17.79
CA GLY A 64 -7.07 6.74 -18.51
C GLY A 64 -6.18 7.65 -17.66
N GLY A 65 -5.85 7.26 -16.43
CA GLY A 65 -4.90 8.00 -15.58
C GLY A 65 -3.44 7.59 -15.82
N THR A 66 -2.51 8.37 -15.26
CA THR A 66 -1.08 8.05 -15.28
C THR A 66 -0.62 7.67 -13.86
N PRO A 67 -0.30 6.40 -13.60
CA PRO A 67 0.21 5.95 -12.30
C PRO A 67 1.47 6.69 -11.88
N THR A 68 1.53 7.08 -10.60
CA THR A 68 2.75 7.61 -10.00
C THR A 68 3.83 6.54 -9.90
N THR A 69 5.09 6.96 -10.04
CA THR A 69 6.27 6.16 -9.73
C THR A 69 6.91 6.57 -8.40
N LYS A 70 6.34 7.58 -7.73
CA LYS A 70 6.88 8.15 -6.49
C LYS A 70 6.15 7.54 -5.30
N PRO A 71 6.88 6.91 -4.36
CA PRO A 71 6.28 6.46 -3.11
C PRO A 71 5.99 7.65 -2.19
N ASP A 72 5.09 7.44 -1.25
CA ASP A 72 4.99 8.26 -0.04
C ASP A 72 6.28 8.18 0.80
N PRO A 73 6.48 9.09 1.77
CA PRO A 73 7.67 9.09 2.62
C PRO A 73 7.87 7.76 3.34
N ILE A 74 9.03 7.15 3.14
CA ILE A 74 9.41 5.86 3.74
C ILE A 74 10.01 6.07 5.12
N PHE A 75 9.61 5.26 6.10
CA PHE A 75 10.18 5.26 7.45
C PHE A 75 10.66 3.87 7.86
N VAL A 76 11.96 3.72 8.11
CA VAL A 76 12.54 2.48 8.62
C VAL A 76 13.04 2.75 10.05
N GLY A 77 12.28 2.28 11.04
CA GLY A 77 12.61 2.47 12.46
C GLY A 77 13.95 1.85 12.85
N GLU A 78 14.54 2.31 13.96
CA GLU A 78 15.82 1.80 14.45
C GLU A 78 15.67 0.54 15.30
N SER A 79 14.47 0.32 15.84
CA SER A 79 14.08 -0.86 16.62
C SER A 79 12.89 -1.59 16.00
N LEU A 80 12.78 -2.90 16.27
CA LEU A 80 11.63 -3.68 15.82
C LEU A 80 10.29 -3.09 16.30
N LYS A 81 10.27 -2.53 17.51
CA LYS A 81 9.08 -1.87 18.05
C LYS A 81 8.65 -0.68 17.21
N GLU A 82 9.59 0.21 16.86
CA GLU A 82 9.31 1.37 16.01
C GLU A 82 8.83 0.97 14.62
N MET A 83 9.44 -0.07 14.03
CA MET A 83 8.99 -0.63 12.75
C MET A 83 7.52 -1.06 12.83
N LEU A 84 7.19 -1.94 13.78
CA LEU A 84 5.83 -2.48 13.92
C LEU A 84 4.79 -1.41 14.30
N GLU A 85 5.15 -0.41 15.10
CA GLU A 85 4.27 0.71 15.44
C GLU A 85 3.98 1.59 14.22
N GLN A 86 5.00 1.86 13.39
CA GLN A 86 4.84 2.61 12.16
C GLN A 86 4.02 1.82 11.12
N ASP A 87 4.31 0.53 10.93
CA ASP A 87 3.58 -0.35 10.02
C ASP A 87 2.10 -0.41 10.38
N LYS A 88 1.77 -0.59 11.66
CA LYS A 88 0.38 -0.58 12.14
C LYS A 88 -0.33 0.73 11.78
N LYS A 89 0.34 1.87 11.96
CA LYS A 89 -0.23 3.18 11.65
C LYS A 89 -0.46 3.35 10.14
N ASP A 90 0.44 2.84 9.31
CA ASP A 90 0.30 2.90 7.85
C ASP A 90 -0.83 1.97 7.37
N GLU A 91 -1.03 0.81 8.00
CA GLU A 91 -2.18 -0.07 7.75
C GLU A 91 -3.52 0.56 8.14
N GLU A 92 -3.58 1.22 9.30
CA GLU A 92 -4.80 1.93 9.74
C GLU A 92 -5.22 3.01 8.72
N LYS A 93 -4.26 3.78 8.20
CA LYS A 93 -4.51 4.76 7.12
C LYS A 93 -4.92 4.11 5.80
N ALA A 94 -4.34 2.97 5.45
CA ALA A 94 -4.73 2.21 4.25
C ALA A 94 -6.21 1.86 4.29
N ILE A 95 -6.66 1.33 5.43
CA ILE A 95 -8.04 0.89 5.62
C ILE A 95 -9.01 2.06 5.44
N GLU A 96 -8.67 3.25 5.93
CA GLU A 96 -9.47 4.46 5.73
C GLU A 96 -9.54 4.85 4.26
N LEU A 97 -8.39 4.92 3.58
CA LEU A 97 -8.30 5.23 2.15
C LEU A 97 -9.07 4.23 1.30
N TYR A 98 -8.96 2.93 1.59
CA TYR A 98 -9.58 1.87 0.80
C TYR A 98 -11.09 1.86 0.97
N LYS A 99 -11.59 2.16 2.17
CA LYS A 99 -13.03 2.37 2.38
C LYS A 99 -13.55 3.54 1.55
N GLU A 100 -12.83 4.66 1.50
CA GLU A 100 -13.22 5.80 0.66
C GLU A 100 -13.25 5.43 -0.83
N ILE A 101 -12.22 4.71 -1.32
CA ILE A 101 -12.15 4.23 -2.70
C ILE A 101 -13.30 3.27 -3.02
N ILE A 102 -13.56 2.29 -2.15
CA ILE A 102 -14.66 1.33 -2.33
C ILE A 102 -16.01 2.04 -2.40
N ASP A 103 -16.26 2.98 -1.50
CA ASP A 103 -17.51 3.73 -1.43
C ASP A 103 -17.71 4.60 -2.67
N LEU A 104 -16.67 5.34 -3.10
CA LEU A 104 -16.74 6.19 -4.27
C LEU A 104 -16.87 5.38 -5.56
N ALA A 105 -16.05 4.34 -5.74
CA ALA A 105 -16.14 3.45 -6.89
C ALA A 105 -17.53 2.79 -6.98
N THR A 106 -18.10 2.38 -5.85
CA THR A 106 -19.46 1.81 -5.83
C THR A 106 -20.51 2.85 -6.23
N LYS A 107 -20.41 4.10 -5.75
CA LYS A 107 -21.32 5.21 -6.13
C LYS A 107 -21.22 5.56 -7.62
N GLU A 108 -20.05 5.45 -8.21
CA GLU A 108 -19.81 5.70 -9.64
C GLU A 108 -20.12 4.49 -10.54
N GLY A 109 -20.57 3.37 -9.96
CA GLY A 109 -20.88 2.14 -10.70
C GLY A 109 -19.65 1.33 -11.11
N ASP A 110 -18.46 1.69 -10.64
CA ASP A 110 -17.22 0.94 -10.87
C ASP A 110 -17.05 -0.21 -9.89
N ILE A 111 -17.83 -1.26 -10.10
CA ILE A 111 -17.77 -2.49 -9.31
C ILE A 111 -16.41 -3.19 -9.43
N THR A 112 -15.67 -2.97 -10.52
CA THR A 112 -14.37 -3.62 -10.74
C THR A 112 -13.32 -3.04 -9.80
N THR A 113 -13.24 -1.72 -9.70
CA THR A 113 -12.36 -1.03 -8.74
C THR A 113 -12.77 -1.36 -7.30
N ALA A 114 -14.07 -1.29 -6.97
CA ALA A 114 -14.54 -1.65 -5.63
C ALA A 114 -14.23 -3.11 -5.25
N ARG A 115 -14.20 -4.04 -6.22
CA ARG A 115 -13.81 -5.44 -5.98
C ARG A 115 -12.30 -5.61 -5.82
N LEU A 116 -11.50 -4.83 -6.55
CA LEU A 116 -10.04 -4.84 -6.42
C LEU A 116 -9.64 -4.50 -4.97
N PHE A 117 -10.15 -3.39 -4.45
CA PHE A 117 -9.85 -2.91 -3.08
C PHE A 117 -10.46 -3.73 -1.94
N ARG A 118 -11.33 -4.70 -2.24
CA ARG A 118 -11.80 -5.68 -1.22
C ARG A 118 -10.90 -6.92 -1.14
N LYS A 119 -9.97 -7.08 -2.09
CA LYS A 119 -9.04 -8.22 -2.18
C LYS A 119 -7.62 -7.86 -1.78
N ILE A 120 -7.30 -6.58 -1.90
CA ILE A 120 -6.16 -5.92 -1.26
C ILE A 120 -6.58 -5.70 0.19
#